data_AF-A0A0E0BP27-F1
#
_entry.id   AF-A0A0E0BP27-F1
#
_cell.length_a   1.000
_cell.length_b   1.000
_cell.length_c   1.000
_cell.angle_alpha   90.00
_cell.angle_beta   90.00
_cell.angle_gamma   90.00
#
_symmetry.space_group_name_H-M   'P 1'
#
loop_
_entity.id
_entity.type
_entity.pdbx_description
1 polymer ?
#
loop_
_entity_poly.entity_id
_entity_poly.type
_entity_poly.pdbx_seq_one_letter_code
_entity_poly.pdbx_strand_id
1 'polypeptide(L)'
;MGISKVIGIAGTALLVTSVGLWKIGLRIVAVPFLATSTIAYIIAVASHNSINIPWILGKNSKGRFPIWSSVLFGPFLILARVYATVKRHMRKKEAVYNMITEGVYLGGWPFMLKHLPPGDPSVIDCTCELPRSDFVPTNEYLCVPTWDTRAPTISQIEFAARWACEKRTKGKPVYVHCAFG
;
A
#
# COMPACT_ATOMS: atom_id res chain seq x y z
N MET A 1 -16.32 0.84 1.74
CA MET A 1 -16.28 -0.64 1.70
C MET A 1 -14.84 -1.06 1.98
N GLY A 2 -14.59 -1.99 2.91
CA GLY A 2 -13.22 -2.38 3.28
C GLY A 2 -12.49 -3.14 2.17
N ILE A 3 -11.16 -3.07 2.15
CA ILE A 3 -10.32 -3.71 1.13
C ILE A 3 -10.62 -5.22 0.98
N SER A 4 -10.81 -5.93 2.10
CA SER A 4 -11.17 -7.36 2.09
C SER A 4 -12.44 -7.68 1.31
N LYS A 5 -13.49 -6.85 1.45
CA LYS A 5 -14.75 -7.04 0.71
C LYS A 5 -14.57 -6.77 -0.79
N VAL A 6 -13.88 -5.68 -1.13
CA VAL A 6 -13.64 -5.30 -2.54
C VAL A 6 -12.85 -6.41 -3.25
N ILE A 7 -11.76 -6.86 -2.63
CA ILE A 7 -10.90 -7.90 -3.19
C ILE A 7 -11.62 -9.25 -3.21
N GLY A 8 -12.42 -9.59 -2.19
CA GLY A 8 -13.22 -10.83 -2.18
C GLY A 8 -14.27 -10.89 -3.30
N ILE A 9 -14.95 -9.77 -3.59
CA ILE A 9 -15.89 -9.68 -4.72
C ILE A 9 -15.14 -9.87 -6.05
N ALA A 10 -13.99 -9.19 -6.22
CA ALA A 10 -13.16 -9.37 -7.41
C ALA A 10 -12.67 -10.82 -7.57
N GLY A 11 -12.24 -11.45 -6.48
CA GLY A 11 -11.85 -12.87 -6.45
C GLY A 11 -12.99 -13.81 -6.84
N THR A 12 -14.21 -13.52 -6.39
CA THR A 12 -15.42 -14.29 -6.76
C THR A 12 -15.74 -14.14 -8.24
N ALA A 13 -15.70 -12.93 -8.78
CA ALA A 13 -15.93 -12.69 -10.20
C ALA A 13 -14.92 -13.46 -11.07
N LEU A 14 -13.63 -13.40 -10.72
CA LEU A 14 -12.57 -14.13 -11.42
C LEU A 14 -12.76 -15.66 -11.33
N LEU A 15 -13.21 -16.17 -10.19
CA LEU A 15 -13.51 -17.60 -10.03
C LEU A 15 -14.64 -18.03 -10.96
N VAL A 16 -15.74 -17.28 -10.99
CA VAL A 16 -16.89 -17.54 -11.87
C VAL A 16 -16.47 -17.50 -13.32
N THR A 17 -15.67 -16.50 -13.73
CA THR A 17 -15.10 -16.42 -15.08
C THR A 17 -14.26 -17.65 -15.41
N SER A 18 -13.37 -18.07 -14.50
CA SER A 18 -12.53 -19.26 -14.70
C SER A 18 -13.37 -20.53 -14.89
N VAL A 19 -14.38 -20.75 -14.04
CA VAL A 19 -15.31 -21.89 -14.15
C VAL A 19 -16.08 -21.85 -15.47
N GLY A 20 -16.53 -20.66 -15.90
CA GLY A 20 -17.20 -20.46 -17.18
C GLY A 20 -16.29 -20.84 -18.37
N LEU A 21 -15.07 -20.31 -18.40
CA LEU A 21 -14.05 -20.63 -19.42
C LEU A 21 -13.73 -22.13 -19.47
N TRP A 22 -13.68 -22.78 -18.29
CA TRP A 22 -13.46 -24.21 -18.20
C TRP A 22 -14.58 -25.02 -18.86
N LYS A 23 -15.84 -24.63 -18.63
CA LYS A 23 -17.03 -25.30 -19.19
C LYS A 23 -17.11 -25.21 -20.72
N ILE A 24 -16.64 -24.12 -21.31
CA ILE A 24 -16.61 -23.92 -22.77
C ILE A 24 -15.33 -24.47 -23.44
N GLY A 25 -14.52 -25.24 -22.71
CA GLY A 25 -13.33 -25.90 -23.25
C GLY A 25 -12.05 -25.06 -23.27
N LEU A 26 -12.09 -23.78 -22.88
CA LEU A 26 -10.94 -22.86 -22.86
C LEU A 26 -10.08 -23.01 -21.59
N ARG A 27 -9.62 -24.24 -21.31
CA ARG A 27 -8.94 -24.59 -20.05
C ARG A 27 -7.65 -23.80 -19.80
N ILE A 28 -6.80 -23.64 -20.83
CA ILE A 28 -5.53 -22.89 -20.71
C ILE A 28 -5.79 -21.43 -20.32
N VAL A 29 -6.83 -20.82 -20.90
CA VAL A 29 -7.24 -19.44 -20.59
C VAL A 29 -7.84 -19.34 -19.19
N ALA A 30 -8.50 -20.39 -18.69
CA ALA A 30 -9.12 -20.40 -17.35
C ALA A 30 -8.09 -20.39 -16.20
N VAL A 31 -6.90 -20.98 -16.39
CA VAL A 31 -5.85 -21.12 -15.37
C VAL A 31 -5.42 -19.78 -14.75
N PRO A 32 -5.03 -18.73 -15.52
CA PRO A 32 -4.62 -17.45 -14.93
C PRO A 32 -5.75 -16.77 -14.13
N PHE A 33 -7.02 -16.92 -14.52
CA PHE A 33 -8.15 -16.41 -13.75
C PHE A 33 -8.31 -17.14 -12.41
N LEU A 34 -8.13 -18.46 -12.40
CA LEU A 34 -8.18 -19.25 -11.16
C LEU A 34 -7.03 -18.88 -10.22
N ALA A 35 -5.82 -18.76 -10.74
CA ALA A 35 -4.64 -18.36 -9.96
C ALA A 35 -4.85 -16.96 -9.35
N THR A 36 -5.29 -15.99 -10.17
CA THR A 36 -5.55 -14.62 -9.70
C THR A 36 -6.68 -14.57 -8.68
N SER A 37 -7.74 -15.38 -8.88
CA SER A 37 -8.83 -15.53 -7.90
C SER A 37 -8.33 -16.06 -6.56
N THR A 38 -7.47 -17.08 -6.58
CA THR A 38 -6.87 -17.66 -5.38
C THR A 38 -6.04 -16.61 -4.62
N ILE A 39 -5.21 -15.85 -5.33
CA ILE A 39 -4.42 -14.75 -4.76
C ILE A 39 -5.34 -13.67 -4.17
N ALA A 40 -6.43 -13.31 -4.86
CA ALA A 40 -7.40 -12.35 -4.35
C ALA A 40 -8.04 -12.84 -3.04
N TYR A 41 -8.42 -14.11 -2.93
CA TYR A 41 -8.94 -14.66 -1.67
C TYR A 41 -7.89 -14.62 -0.54
N ILE A 42 -6.63 -14.96 -0.83
CA ILE A 42 -5.54 -14.84 0.15
C ILE A 42 -5.44 -13.41 0.67
N ILE A 43 -5.46 -12.42 -0.21
CA ILE A 43 -5.41 -11.00 0.17
C ILE A 43 -6.67 -10.59 0.93
N ALA A 44 -7.86 -11.05 0.51
CA ALA A 44 -9.12 -10.73 1.18
C ALA A 44 -9.14 -11.25 2.62
N VAL A 45 -8.63 -12.46 2.85
CA VAL A 45 -8.49 -13.08 4.17
C VAL A 45 -7.42 -12.36 4.99
N ALA A 46 -6.22 -12.15 4.44
CA ALA A 46 -5.11 -11.48 5.13
C ALA A 46 -5.48 -10.05 5.54
N SER A 47 -6.27 -9.37 4.71
CA SER A 47 -6.78 -8.03 4.97
C SER A 47 -8.14 -8.03 5.66
N HIS A 48 -8.63 -9.12 6.25
CA HIS A 48 -9.88 -9.17 7.02
C HIS A 48 -9.72 -8.59 8.44
N ASN A 49 -10.76 -7.95 9.02
CA ASN A 49 -10.69 -7.16 10.28
C ASN A 49 -10.09 -7.99 11.42
N SER A 50 -10.53 -9.24 11.52
CA SER A 50 -10.11 -10.16 12.58
C SER A 50 -8.75 -10.82 12.35
N ILE A 51 -8.16 -10.71 11.15
CA ILE A 51 -6.93 -11.41 10.77
C ILE A 51 -5.76 -10.43 10.66
N ASN A 52 -5.91 -9.38 9.85
CA ASN A 52 -4.98 -8.25 9.76
C ASN A 52 -3.48 -8.62 9.68
N ILE A 53 -3.08 -9.29 8.59
CA ILE A 53 -1.71 -9.75 8.33
C ILE A 53 -1.07 -8.88 7.22
N PRO A 54 -0.63 -7.63 7.51
CA PRO A 54 -0.08 -6.74 6.49
C PRO A 54 1.30 -7.16 5.98
N TRP A 55 2.03 -8.00 6.72
CA TRP A 55 3.35 -8.48 6.33
C TRP A 55 3.32 -9.58 5.25
N ILE A 56 2.13 -10.10 4.87
CA ILE A 56 2.00 -11.17 3.87
C ILE A 56 2.59 -10.78 2.51
N LEU A 57 2.57 -9.48 2.17
CA LEU A 57 3.13 -8.98 0.91
C LEU A 57 4.68 -8.93 0.95
N GLY A 58 5.32 -9.18 2.09
CA GLY A 58 6.77 -9.22 2.20
C GLY A 58 7.47 -7.87 2.07
N LYS A 59 6.76 -6.75 2.22
CA LYS A 59 7.36 -5.41 2.23
C LYS A 59 8.33 -5.30 3.39
N ASN A 60 9.62 -5.09 3.09
CA ASN A 60 10.66 -5.00 4.11
C ASN A 60 10.75 -3.59 4.74
N SER A 61 11.59 -3.44 5.77
CA SER A 61 11.82 -2.15 6.45
C SER A 61 12.38 -1.06 5.53
N LYS A 62 12.99 -1.41 4.40
CA LYS A 62 13.48 -0.47 3.38
C LYS A 62 12.41 -0.10 2.34
N GLY A 63 11.18 -0.61 2.51
CA GLY A 63 10.03 -0.35 1.64
C GLY A 63 10.09 -1.06 0.29
N ARG A 64 10.79 -2.20 0.21
CA ARG A 64 10.95 -3.00 -1.01
C ARG A 64 10.28 -4.35 -0.89
N PHE A 65 9.89 -4.89 -2.04
CA PHE A 65 9.30 -6.22 -2.17
C PHE A 65 10.35 -7.22 -2.66
N PRO A 66 10.45 -8.41 -2.05
CA PRO A 66 11.28 -9.49 -2.57
C PRO A 66 10.72 -10.03 -3.90
N ILE A 67 11.57 -10.75 -4.65
CA ILE A 67 11.21 -11.29 -5.96
C ILE A 67 9.97 -12.19 -5.87
N TRP A 68 9.92 -13.07 -4.86
CA TRP A 68 8.78 -13.97 -4.68
C TRP A 68 7.45 -13.23 -4.52
N SER A 69 7.44 -12.07 -3.85
CA SER A 69 6.24 -11.25 -3.66
C SER A 69 5.84 -10.58 -4.97
N SER A 70 6.81 -10.11 -5.75
CA SER A 70 6.55 -9.55 -7.08
C SER A 70 5.96 -10.60 -8.04
N VAL A 71 6.34 -11.87 -7.91
CA VAL A 71 5.78 -12.97 -8.72
C VAL A 71 4.37 -13.35 -8.27
N LEU A 72 4.16 -13.57 -6.97
CA LEU A 72 2.87 -14.03 -6.45
C LEU A 72 1.81 -12.91 -6.38
N PHE A 73 2.20 -11.74 -5.90
CA PHE A 73 1.30 -10.61 -5.67
C PHE A 73 1.44 -9.50 -6.71
N GLY A 74 2.27 -9.69 -7.74
CA GLY A 74 2.54 -8.71 -8.79
C GLY A 74 1.29 -8.02 -9.35
N PRO A 75 0.26 -8.77 -9.82
CA PRO A 75 -0.97 -8.18 -10.32
C PRO A 75 -1.65 -7.26 -9.28
N PHE A 76 -1.73 -7.69 -8.03
CA PHE A 76 -2.32 -6.90 -6.95
C PHE A 76 -1.50 -5.64 -6.63
N LEU A 77 -0.17 -5.77 -6.49
CA LEU A 77 0.73 -4.65 -6.19
C LEU A 77 0.73 -3.61 -7.31
N ILE A 78 0.68 -4.04 -8.57
CA ILE A 78 0.57 -3.15 -9.73
C ILE A 78 -0.78 -2.43 -9.69
N LEU A 79 -1.87 -3.15 -9.47
CA LEU A 79 -3.20 -2.55 -9.37
C LEU A 79 -3.29 -1.54 -8.23
N ALA A 80 -2.70 -1.81 -7.06
CA ALA A 80 -2.64 -0.86 -5.94
C ALA A 80 -1.91 0.45 -6.33
N ARG A 81 -0.76 0.33 -7.02
CA ARG A 81 0.01 1.50 -7.51
C ARG A 81 -0.75 2.30 -8.56
N VAL A 82 -1.38 1.61 -9.51
CA VAL A 82 -2.21 2.23 -10.56
C VAL A 82 -3.39 2.92 -9.91
N TYR A 83 -4.09 2.28 -8.99
CA TYR A 83 -5.23 2.85 -8.29
C TYR A 83 -4.85 4.09 -7.47
N ALA A 84 -3.74 4.04 -6.72
CA ALA A 84 -3.20 5.20 -6.01
C ALA A 84 -2.91 6.38 -6.95
N THR A 85 -2.27 6.09 -8.08
CA THR A 85 -1.92 7.08 -9.09
C THR A 85 -3.17 7.67 -9.75
N VAL A 86 -4.09 6.84 -10.23
CA VAL A 86 -5.33 7.27 -10.91
C VAL A 86 -6.19 8.10 -9.97
N LYS A 87 -6.40 7.63 -8.73
CA LYS A 87 -7.21 8.35 -7.75
C LYS A 87 -6.63 9.72 -7.42
N ARG A 88 -5.30 9.86 -7.33
CA ARG A 88 -4.66 11.18 -7.23
C ARG A 88 -4.97 12.06 -8.43
N HIS A 89 -4.86 11.55 -9.66
CA HIS A 89 -5.14 12.34 -10.87
C HIS A 89 -6.61 12.74 -11.00
N MET A 90 -7.54 11.93 -10.48
CA MET A 90 -8.96 12.28 -10.44
C MET A 90 -9.25 13.37 -9.41
N ARG A 91 -8.49 13.40 -8.31
CA ARG A 91 -8.62 14.37 -7.20
C ARG A 91 -7.78 15.64 -7.44
N LYS A 92 -7.90 16.26 -8.62
CA LYS A 92 -7.08 17.45 -8.98
C LYS A 92 -7.21 18.63 -8.02
N LYS A 93 -8.30 18.71 -7.24
CA LYS A 93 -8.58 19.79 -6.30
C LYS A 93 -8.02 19.54 -4.88
N GLU A 94 -7.62 18.31 -4.57
CA GLU A 94 -7.04 17.98 -3.26
C GLU A 94 -5.54 18.29 -3.26
N ALA A 95 -5.05 18.86 -2.16
CA ALA A 95 -3.62 19.06 -1.97
C ALA A 95 -2.90 17.70 -1.93
N VAL A 96 -1.69 17.63 -2.48
CA VAL A 96 -0.89 16.38 -2.45
C VAL A 96 -0.52 15.98 -1.02
N TYR A 97 -0.29 17.01 -0.18
CA TYR A 97 -0.06 16.92 1.24
C TYR A 97 -0.55 18.20 1.93
N ASN A 98 -0.80 18.12 3.23
CA ASN A 98 -1.13 19.26 4.09
C ASN A 98 -0.17 19.29 5.28
N MET A 99 0.26 20.49 5.67
CA MET A 99 0.99 20.69 6.92
C MET A 99 -0.01 20.68 8.08
N ILE A 100 0.13 19.72 8.99
CA ILE A 100 -0.77 19.59 10.15
C ILE A 100 -0.27 20.46 11.30
N THR A 101 1.05 20.46 11.49
CA THR A 101 1.77 21.35 12.41
C THR A 101 3.15 21.61 11.83
N GLU A 102 3.90 22.55 12.39
CA GLU A 102 5.19 22.98 11.86
C GLU A 102 6.15 21.81 11.65
N GLY A 103 6.55 21.58 10.40
CA GLY A 103 7.44 20.49 10.01
C GLY A 103 6.82 19.09 10.08
N VAL A 104 5.49 18.96 10.16
CA VAL A 104 4.76 17.68 10.08
C VAL A 104 3.70 17.75 9.00
N TYR A 105 3.82 16.86 8.03
CA TYR A 105 2.98 16.81 6.85
C TYR A 105 2.25 15.47 6.76
N LEU A 106 1.00 15.51 6.29
CA LEU A 106 0.18 14.35 5.97
C LEU A 106 -0.16 14.38 4.49
N GLY A 107 -0.06 13.25 3.78
CA GLY A 107 -0.43 13.19 2.37
C GLY A 107 -0.46 11.77 1.79
N GLY A 108 -0.61 11.67 0.48
CA GLY A 108 -0.66 10.37 -0.21
C GLY A 108 0.70 9.88 -0.70
N TRP A 109 0.74 8.64 -1.18
CA TRP A 109 1.98 8.00 -1.63
C TRP A 109 2.79 8.85 -2.64
N PRO A 110 4.06 9.19 -2.34
CA PRO A 110 4.83 10.13 -3.15
C PRO A 110 5.53 9.41 -4.31
N PHE A 111 4.86 9.12 -5.42
CA PHE A 111 5.51 8.45 -6.57
C PHE A 111 6.37 9.37 -7.47
N MET A 112 6.45 10.67 -7.16
CA MET A 112 7.31 11.65 -7.86
C MET A 112 7.90 12.59 -6.81
N LEU A 113 9.08 13.14 -7.07
CA LEU A 113 9.78 14.02 -6.12
C LEU A 113 8.93 15.24 -5.72
N LYS A 114 8.17 15.83 -6.66
CA LYS A 114 7.23 16.94 -6.41
C LYS A 114 6.10 16.62 -5.43
N HIS A 115 5.90 15.35 -5.11
CA HIS A 115 4.89 14.91 -4.13
C HIS A 115 5.41 14.91 -2.70
N LEU A 116 6.71 15.14 -2.49
CA LEU A 116 7.24 15.34 -1.15
C LEU A 116 7.05 16.79 -0.69
N PRO A 117 6.83 17.00 0.62
CA PRO A 117 7.01 18.30 1.26
C PRO A 117 8.42 18.87 1.05
N PRO A 118 8.59 20.20 1.17
CA PRO A 118 9.91 20.82 1.14
C PRO A 118 10.77 20.40 2.34
N GLY A 119 12.09 20.62 2.23
CA GLY A 119 13.03 20.43 3.34
C GLY A 119 13.58 19.01 3.53
N ASP A 120 13.50 18.16 2.49
CA ASP A 120 14.01 16.77 2.50
C ASP A 120 13.47 15.96 3.70
N PRO A 121 12.14 15.70 3.72
CA PRO A 121 11.46 15.15 4.88
C PRO A 121 11.78 13.68 5.12
N SER A 122 11.81 13.30 6.39
CA SER A 122 11.78 11.91 6.83
C SER A 122 10.37 11.32 6.63
N VAL A 123 10.26 10.16 6.01
CA VAL A 123 8.98 9.59 5.54
C VAL A 123 8.54 8.43 6.42
N ILE A 124 7.30 8.51 6.92
CA ILE A 124 6.58 7.40 7.56
C ILE A 124 5.55 6.88 6.58
N ASP A 125 5.71 5.62 6.18
CA ASP A 125 4.88 4.96 5.18
C ASP A 125 3.92 3.97 5.85
N CYS A 126 2.64 4.32 5.86
CA CYS A 126 1.57 3.54 6.46
C CYS A 126 0.91 2.57 5.46
N THR A 127 1.61 2.15 4.41
CA THR A 127 1.08 1.21 3.40
C THR A 127 1.84 -0.12 3.44
N CYS A 128 1.15 -1.22 3.17
CA CYS A 128 1.80 -2.51 2.95
C CYS A 128 1.94 -2.84 1.46
N GLU A 129 1.18 -2.17 0.60
CA GLU A 129 1.02 -2.46 -0.82
C GLU A 129 1.90 -1.60 -1.74
N LEU A 130 2.28 -0.39 -1.29
CA LEU A 130 3.02 0.57 -2.11
C LEU A 130 4.51 0.56 -1.74
N PRO A 131 5.44 0.64 -2.70
CA PRO A 131 6.88 0.65 -2.39
C PRO A 131 7.36 2.03 -1.95
N ARG A 132 8.48 2.07 -1.24
CA ARG A 132 9.24 3.32 -1.03
C ARG A 132 9.71 3.86 -2.38
N SER A 133 9.56 5.17 -2.57
CA SER A 133 10.09 5.87 -3.74
C SER A 133 11.61 6.01 -3.68
N ASP A 134 12.28 5.83 -4.81
CA ASP A 134 13.75 5.73 -4.86
C ASP A 134 14.46 6.97 -4.30
N PHE A 135 13.88 8.15 -4.51
CA PHE A 135 14.41 9.43 -4.04
C PHE A 135 14.27 9.66 -2.53
N VAL A 136 13.55 8.81 -1.79
CA VAL A 136 13.51 8.87 -0.32
C VAL A 136 14.69 8.07 0.24
N PRO A 137 15.65 8.67 0.96
CA PRO A 137 16.77 7.92 1.51
C PRO A 137 16.32 6.81 2.47
N THR A 138 17.04 5.67 2.49
CA THR A 138 16.65 4.52 3.34
C THR A 138 16.74 4.83 4.83
N ASN A 139 17.69 5.68 5.24
CA ASN A 139 17.83 6.17 6.61
C ASN A 139 16.77 7.23 7.00
N GLU A 140 16.05 7.77 6.02
CA GLU A 140 14.96 8.74 6.19
C GLU A 140 13.59 8.10 5.94
N TYR A 141 13.49 6.78 6.06
CA TYR A 141 12.28 6.04 5.79
C TYR A 141 11.92 5.09 6.92
N LEU A 142 10.66 5.14 7.34
CA LEU A 142 10.08 4.20 8.29
C LEU A 142 8.86 3.51 7.68
N CYS A 143 8.91 2.18 7.58
CA CYS A 143 7.78 1.38 7.13
C CYS A 143 6.90 0.98 8.33
N VAL A 144 5.62 1.36 8.28
CA VAL A 144 4.58 0.93 9.22
C VAL A 144 3.50 0.20 8.40
N PRO A 145 3.76 -1.05 7.98
CA PRO A 145 2.95 -1.72 6.98
C PRO A 145 1.52 -1.93 7.50
N THR A 146 0.57 -1.30 6.83
CA THR A 146 -0.85 -1.33 7.20
C THR A 146 -1.69 -1.51 5.94
N TRP A 147 -2.75 -2.32 6.04
CA TRP A 147 -3.74 -2.43 4.98
C TRP A 147 -4.57 -1.15 4.86
N ASP A 148 -5.01 -0.81 3.65
CA ASP A 148 -6.07 0.17 3.52
C ASP A 148 -7.29 -0.23 4.38
N THR A 149 -7.95 0.75 5.00
CA THR A 149 -9.04 0.56 5.98
C THR A 149 -8.64 -0.11 7.30
N ARG A 150 -7.34 -0.17 7.62
CA ARG A 150 -6.82 -0.65 8.91
C ARG A 150 -5.95 0.37 9.62
N ALA A 151 -5.78 0.13 10.91
CA ALA A 151 -4.89 0.89 11.76
C ALA A 151 -3.66 0.06 12.11
N PRO A 152 -2.48 0.70 12.24
CA PRO A 152 -1.34 0.08 12.91
C PRO A 152 -1.68 -0.23 14.38
N THR A 153 -0.88 -1.09 15.01
CA THR A 153 -1.00 -1.32 16.45
C THR A 153 -0.60 -0.07 17.25
N ILE A 154 -1.07 0.03 18.49
CA ILE A 154 -0.69 1.14 19.40
C ILE A 154 0.84 1.24 19.51
N SER A 155 1.53 0.10 19.67
CA SER A 155 2.99 0.06 19.73
C SER A 155 3.68 0.57 18.47
N GLN A 156 3.12 0.29 17.28
CA GLN A 156 3.63 0.81 16.01
C GLN A 156 3.42 2.33 15.90
N ILE A 157 2.26 2.82 16.35
CA ILE A 157 1.96 4.26 16.39
C ILE A 157 2.94 4.98 17.32
N GLU A 158 3.13 4.47 18.54
CA GLU A 158 4.08 5.04 19.50
C GLU A 158 5.52 5.04 18.94
N PHE A 159 5.95 3.94 18.33
CA PHE A 159 7.26 3.84 17.72
C PHE A 159 7.44 4.86 16.60
N ALA A 160 6.45 4.99 15.71
CA ALA A 160 6.48 5.96 14.63
C ALA A 160 6.48 7.41 15.13
N ALA A 161 5.74 7.70 16.19
CA ALA A 161 5.72 9.00 16.84
C ALA A 161 7.07 9.36 17.47
N ARG A 162 7.70 8.43 18.21
CA ARG A 162 9.04 8.64 18.78
C ARG A 162 10.08 8.87 17.68
N TRP A 163 10.05 8.05 16.64
CA TRP A 163 10.93 8.22 15.48
C TRP A 163 10.74 9.57 14.78
N ALA A 164 9.48 10.02 14.62
CA ALA A 164 9.18 11.35 14.08
C ALA A 164 9.79 12.46 14.94
N CYS A 165 9.63 12.39 16.26
CA CYS A 165 10.24 13.33 17.20
C CYS A 165 11.77 13.37 17.04
N GLU A 166 12.43 12.22 16.99
CA GLU A 166 13.89 12.14 16.79
C GLU A 166 14.38 12.73 15.45
N LYS A 167 13.57 12.66 14.40
CA LYS A 167 13.88 13.30 13.12
C LYS A 167 13.73 14.82 13.20
N ARG A 168 12.67 15.28 13.88
CA ARG A 168 12.44 16.71 14.08
C ARG A 168 13.51 17.38 14.95
N THR A 169 14.05 16.70 15.96
CA THR A 169 15.17 17.25 16.75
C THR A 169 16.45 17.43 15.93
N LYS A 170 16.57 16.74 14.80
CA LYS A 170 17.67 16.89 13.82
C LYS A 170 17.36 17.93 12.72
N GLY A 171 16.28 18.70 12.88
CA GLY A 171 15.86 19.72 11.91
C GLY A 171 15.23 19.15 10.63
N LYS A 172 14.86 17.86 10.62
CA LYS A 172 14.19 17.23 9.47
C LYS A 172 12.67 17.33 9.61
N PRO A 173 11.94 17.81 8.58
CA PRO A 173 10.49 17.68 8.56
C PRO A 173 10.08 16.20 8.47
N VAL A 174 8.85 15.89 8.89
CA VAL A 174 8.29 14.54 8.84
C VAL A 174 7.10 14.51 7.90
N TYR A 175 7.08 13.52 7.01
CA TYR A 175 5.99 13.25 6.09
C TYR A 175 5.36 11.90 6.40
N VAL A 176 4.12 11.90 6.89
CA VAL A 176 3.33 10.69 7.09
C VAL A 176 2.44 10.49 5.87
N HIS A 177 2.41 9.29 5.30
CA HIS A 177 1.52 9.01 4.18
C HIS A 177 0.84 7.65 4.25
N CYS A 178 -0.37 7.59 3.68
CA CYS A 178 -0.98 6.34 3.24
C CYS A 178 -0.98 6.30 1.69
N ALA A 179 -1.92 5.59 1.07
CA ALA A 179 -2.10 5.66 -0.38
C ALA A 179 -2.66 7.03 -0.84
N PHE A 180 -3.65 7.58 -0.12
CA PHE A 180 -4.45 8.72 -0.58
C PHE A 180 -4.29 10.03 0.20
N GLY A 181 -3.69 10.00 1.40
CA GLY A 181 -3.70 11.14 2.34
C GLY A 181 -4.52 10.81 3.56
#